data_AF-A0AAE0J2W7-F1
#
_entry.id   AF-A0AAE0J2W7-F1
#
_cell.length_a   1.000
_cell.length_b   1.000
_cell.length_c   1.000
_cell.angle_alpha   90.00
_cell.angle_beta   90.00
_cell.angle_gamma   90.00
#
_symmetry.space_group_name_H-M   'P 1'
#
loop_
_entity.id
_entity.type
_entity.pdbx_description
1 polymer ?
#
loop_
_entity_poly.entity_id
_entity_poly.type
_entity_poly.pdbx_seq_one_letter_code
_entity_poly.pdbx_strand_id
1 'polypeptide(L)'
;MEHPKPTTQSFGTRRAALHPSFLAKLHELRLPLYPLVSETTLTSHPSFPRTRLAFWLLTEPELDALAHFYHQSTPCEWTHRYPMPVHWPRAGLRIEDKRRKFGRFIGMRGMESPSSSSVSSSTMGSRKRKASFEEDEEEGGEGRERRESYGVLRQRTEEQIEEDARRARGARDDEVNRKMGWY
;
A
#
# COMPACT_ATOMS: atom_id res chain seq x y z
N MET A 1 -62.43 -9.35 -24.54
CA MET A 1 -61.55 -8.81 -23.48
C MET A 1 -60.17 -9.37 -23.72
N GLU A 2 -59.30 -8.60 -24.35
CA GLU A 2 -57.96 -9.04 -24.75
C GLU A 2 -56.96 -8.56 -23.69
N HIS A 3 -56.26 -9.49 -23.03
CA HIS A 3 -55.29 -9.18 -21.99
C HIS A 3 -53.93 -8.79 -22.61
N PRO A 4 -53.26 -7.72 -22.14
CA PRO A 4 -51.95 -7.34 -22.65
C PRO A 4 -50.88 -8.34 -22.19
N LYS A 5 -50.09 -8.84 -23.14
CA LYS A 5 -48.97 -9.76 -22.87
C LYS A 5 -47.82 -9.01 -22.20
N PRO A 6 -47.21 -9.55 -21.13
CA PRO A 6 -46.05 -8.93 -20.49
C PRO A 6 -44.85 -8.98 -21.44
N THR A 7 -44.27 -7.81 -21.71
CA THR A 7 -43.04 -7.67 -22.50
C THR A 7 -41.87 -8.16 -21.67
N THR A 8 -41.43 -9.40 -21.90
CA THR A 8 -40.18 -9.92 -21.32
C THR A 8 -39.01 -9.14 -21.88
N GLN A 9 -38.56 -8.10 -21.16
CA GLN A 9 -37.32 -7.43 -21.49
C GLN A 9 -36.16 -8.42 -21.30
N SER A 10 -35.50 -8.75 -22.42
CA SER A 10 -34.27 -9.56 -22.43
C SER A 10 -33.19 -8.89 -21.58
N PHE A 11 -32.80 -9.55 -20.48
CA PHE A 11 -31.70 -9.15 -19.60
C PHE A 11 -30.38 -8.90 -20.35
N GLY A 12 -30.23 -9.42 -21.58
CA GLY A 12 -29.04 -9.22 -22.43
C GLY A 12 -28.93 -7.84 -23.08
N THR A 13 -29.96 -6.99 -23.00
CA THR A 13 -29.95 -5.63 -23.60
C THR A 13 -29.63 -4.50 -22.64
N ARG A 14 -29.36 -4.79 -21.36
CA ARG A 14 -28.41 -3.98 -20.58
C ARG A 14 -27.00 -4.24 -21.10
N ARG A 15 -26.79 -3.96 -22.39
CA ARG A 15 -25.47 -3.69 -22.94
C ARG A 15 -24.85 -2.74 -21.95
N ALA A 16 -23.88 -3.27 -21.23
CA ALA A 16 -23.01 -2.53 -20.36
C ALA A 16 -22.51 -1.34 -21.16
N ALA A 17 -23.13 -0.17 -20.99
CA ALA A 17 -22.52 1.07 -21.37
C ALA A 17 -21.20 1.05 -20.59
N LEU A 18 -20.10 0.78 -21.31
CA LEU A 18 -18.79 0.61 -20.70
C LEU A 18 -18.49 1.93 -20.01
N HIS A 19 -18.68 1.93 -18.69
CA HIS A 19 -18.50 3.13 -17.89
C HIS A 19 -17.10 3.68 -18.19
N PRO A 20 -16.91 4.99 -18.41
CA PRO A 20 -15.62 5.54 -18.80
C PRO A 20 -14.46 5.11 -17.88
N SER A 21 -14.74 4.89 -16.58
CA SER A 21 -13.73 4.37 -15.64
C SER A 21 -13.30 2.93 -15.93
N PHE A 22 -14.18 2.08 -16.47
CA PHE A 22 -13.84 0.71 -16.86
C PHE A 22 -12.85 0.71 -18.03
N LEU A 23 -13.10 1.55 -19.05
CA LEU A 23 -12.19 1.70 -20.18
C LEU A 23 -10.84 2.27 -19.75
N ALA A 24 -10.84 3.30 -18.90
CA ALA A 24 -9.60 3.87 -18.33
C ALA A 24 -8.81 2.81 -17.55
N LYS A 25 -9.49 1.99 -16.74
CA LYS A 25 -8.84 0.90 -15.98
C LYS A 25 -8.30 -0.19 -16.89
N LEU A 26 -9.04 -0.56 -17.93
CA LEU A 26 -8.63 -1.56 -18.89
C LEU A 26 -7.41 -1.09 -19.72
N HIS A 27 -7.36 0.20 -20.06
CA HIS A 27 -6.17 0.81 -20.65
C HIS A 27 -4.97 0.74 -19.69
N GLU A 28 -5.15 1.09 -18.42
CA GLU A 28 -4.12 0.97 -17.40
C GLU A 28 -3.59 -0.47 -17.26
N LEU A 29 -4.47 -1.46 -17.24
CA LEU A 29 -4.12 -2.87 -17.12
C LEU A 29 -3.38 -3.42 -18.35
N ARG A 30 -3.57 -2.80 -19.52
CA ARG A 30 -2.89 -3.15 -20.77
C ARG A 30 -1.48 -2.55 -20.88
N LEU A 31 -1.08 -1.65 -19.99
CA LEU A 31 0.25 -1.04 -20.03
C LEU A 31 1.34 -2.14 -20.00
N PRO A 32 2.31 -2.09 -20.94
CA PRO A 32 3.36 -3.07 -21.02
C PRO A 32 4.34 -2.92 -19.85
N LEU A 33 4.90 -4.04 -19.43
CA LEU A 33 5.99 -4.11 -18.48
C LEU A 33 7.19 -4.74 -19.19
N TYR A 34 8.36 -4.11 -19.07
CA TYR A 34 9.58 -4.59 -19.69
C TYR A 34 10.31 -5.55 -18.74
N PRO A 35 10.79 -6.69 -19.26
CA PRO A 35 11.49 -7.68 -18.43
C PRO A 35 12.81 -7.15 -17.91
N LEU A 36 13.03 -7.32 -16.62
CA LEU A 36 14.32 -7.09 -15.99
C LEU A 36 15.28 -8.23 -16.33
N VAL A 37 16.57 -7.92 -16.38
CA VAL A 37 17.64 -8.90 -16.59
C VAL A 37 18.28 -9.24 -15.25
N SER A 38 18.52 -10.52 -14.98
CA SER A 38 19.26 -10.93 -13.79
C SER A 38 20.75 -10.68 -13.95
N GLU A 39 21.42 -10.23 -12.89
CA GLU A 39 22.87 -9.96 -12.91
C GLU A 39 23.70 -11.22 -13.15
N THR A 40 23.24 -12.37 -12.64
CA THR A 40 23.99 -13.64 -12.73
C THR A 40 23.77 -14.35 -14.07
N THR A 41 22.52 -14.43 -14.52
CA THR A 41 22.17 -15.20 -15.73
C THR A 41 22.18 -14.33 -16.98
N LEU A 42 22.13 -13.00 -16.84
CA LEU A 42 21.98 -12.04 -17.94
C LEU A 42 20.76 -12.32 -18.83
N THR A 43 19.76 -13.02 -18.28
CA THR A 43 18.47 -13.31 -18.93
C THR A 43 17.31 -12.86 -18.03
N SER A 44 16.13 -12.75 -18.64
CA SER A 44 14.88 -12.48 -17.92
C SER A 44 14.20 -13.77 -17.47
N HIS A 45 13.56 -13.75 -16.30
CA HIS A 45 12.76 -14.88 -15.83
C HIS A 45 11.61 -15.19 -16.82
N PRO A 46 11.32 -16.47 -17.15
CA PRO A 46 10.30 -16.82 -18.14
C PRO A 46 8.88 -16.36 -17.76
N SER A 47 8.57 -16.37 -16.46
CA SER A 47 7.28 -15.89 -15.92
C SER A 47 7.23 -14.39 -15.67
N PHE A 48 8.20 -13.60 -16.15
CA PHE A 48 8.15 -12.15 -15.94
C PHE A 48 6.90 -11.57 -16.64
N PRO A 49 6.08 -10.78 -15.93
CA PRO A 49 4.83 -10.28 -16.47
C PRO A 49 5.07 -9.27 -17.59
N ARG A 50 4.42 -9.46 -18.74
CA ARG A 50 4.55 -8.55 -19.90
C ARG A 50 3.61 -7.34 -19.84
N THR A 51 2.59 -7.38 -18.98
CA THR A 51 1.61 -6.31 -18.80
C THR A 51 1.23 -6.17 -17.34
N ARG A 52 0.65 -5.03 -16.97
CA ARG A 52 0.12 -4.83 -15.61
C ARG A 52 -0.95 -5.85 -15.25
N LEU A 53 -1.82 -6.24 -16.19
CA LEU A 53 -2.78 -7.31 -15.97
C LEU A 53 -2.09 -8.63 -15.63
N ALA A 54 -1.10 -9.03 -16.43
CA ALA A 54 -0.36 -10.28 -16.19
C ALA A 54 0.32 -10.28 -14.82
N PHE A 55 0.87 -9.13 -14.40
CA PHE A 55 1.43 -8.97 -13.06
C PHE A 55 0.39 -9.24 -11.95
N TRP A 56 -0.84 -8.72 -12.08
CA TRP A 56 -1.91 -8.97 -11.10
C TRP A 56 -2.41 -10.41 -11.08
N LEU A 57 -2.11 -11.21 -12.10
CA LEU A 57 -2.46 -12.62 -12.19
C LEU A 57 -1.36 -13.54 -11.66
N LEU A 58 -0.17 -13.02 -11.33
CA LEU A 58 0.90 -13.83 -10.77
C LEU A 58 0.46 -14.48 -9.46
N THR A 59 0.73 -15.78 -9.38
CA THR A 59 0.52 -16.60 -8.20
C THR A 59 1.62 -16.36 -7.16
N GLU A 60 1.36 -16.77 -5.93
CA GLU A 60 2.35 -16.72 -4.85
C GLU A 60 3.68 -17.44 -5.18
N PRO A 61 3.70 -18.70 -5.67
CA PRO A 61 4.94 -19.38 -6.03
C PRO A 61 5.68 -18.70 -7.17
N GLU A 62 4.98 -18.12 -8.16
CA GLU A 62 5.63 -17.36 -9.24
C GLU A 62 6.31 -16.09 -8.72
N LEU A 63 5.70 -15.40 -7.77
CA LEU A 63 6.28 -14.23 -7.11
C LEU A 63 7.54 -14.60 -6.30
N ASP A 64 7.51 -15.71 -5.56
CA ASP A 64 8.67 -16.18 -4.81
C ASP A 64 9.81 -16.63 -5.75
N ALA A 65 9.49 -17.31 -6.85
CA ALA A 65 10.45 -17.69 -7.88
C ALA A 65 11.12 -16.46 -8.52
N LEU A 66 10.33 -15.44 -8.85
CA LEU A 66 10.83 -14.16 -9.36
C LEU A 66 11.74 -13.48 -8.33
N ALA A 67 11.32 -13.39 -7.07
CA ALA A 67 12.13 -12.79 -6.00
C ALA A 67 13.44 -13.54 -5.77
N HIS A 68 13.45 -14.87 -5.91
CA HIS A 68 14.66 -15.67 -5.83
C HIS A 68 15.59 -15.43 -7.03
N PHE A 69 15.04 -15.45 -8.24
CA PHE A 69 15.79 -15.25 -9.49
C PHE A 69 16.54 -13.89 -9.55
N TYR A 70 15.95 -12.85 -8.95
CA TYR A 70 16.56 -11.52 -8.85
C TYR A 70 17.26 -11.25 -7.52
N HIS A 71 17.65 -12.28 -6.76
CA HIS A 71 18.43 -12.15 -5.52
C HIS A 71 17.74 -11.28 -4.44
N GLN A 72 16.40 -11.23 -4.42
CA GLN A 72 15.63 -10.47 -3.42
C GLN A 72 15.21 -11.34 -2.23
N SER A 73 14.95 -12.65 -2.45
CA SER A 73 14.60 -13.60 -1.37
C SER A 73 15.80 -14.23 -0.67
N THR A 74 16.90 -14.40 -1.39
CA THR A 74 18.20 -14.81 -0.85
C THR A 74 19.21 -13.73 -1.20
N PRO A 75 19.27 -12.63 -0.43
CA PRO A 75 20.18 -11.53 -0.72
C PRO A 75 21.65 -11.97 -0.80
N CYS A 76 22.40 -11.40 -1.75
CA CYS A 76 23.82 -11.62 -1.97
C CYS A 76 24.48 -10.33 -2.50
N GLU A 77 25.74 -10.41 -2.94
CA GLU A 77 26.50 -9.28 -3.50
C GLU A 77 25.78 -8.56 -4.66
N TRP A 78 24.94 -9.27 -5.43
CA TRP A 78 24.20 -8.70 -6.56
C TRP A 78 22.94 -7.93 -6.16
N THR A 79 22.39 -8.16 -4.96
CA THR A 79 21.10 -7.58 -4.54
C THR A 79 21.08 -6.06 -4.61
N HIS A 80 22.19 -5.42 -4.26
CA HIS A 80 22.33 -3.97 -4.24
C HIS A 80 22.61 -3.35 -5.61
N ARG A 81 22.84 -4.16 -6.65
CA ARG A 81 23.01 -3.66 -8.02
C ARG A 81 21.69 -3.39 -8.73
N TYR A 82 20.59 -3.95 -8.22
CA TYR A 82 19.26 -3.62 -8.73
C TYR A 82 18.82 -2.22 -8.28
N PRO A 83 18.07 -1.47 -9.12
CA PRO A 83 17.71 -0.08 -8.81
C PRO A 83 16.89 0.10 -7.53
N MET A 84 16.04 -0.87 -7.18
CA MET A 84 15.09 -0.79 -6.07
C MET A 84 15.07 -2.08 -5.26
N PRO A 85 16.12 -2.40 -4.46
CA PRO A 85 16.14 -3.63 -3.68
C PRO A 85 14.98 -3.69 -2.68
N VAL A 86 14.46 -4.89 -2.46
CA VAL A 86 13.35 -5.14 -1.53
C VAL A 86 13.68 -6.30 -0.59
N HIS A 87 13.33 -6.13 0.68
CA HIS A 87 13.42 -7.21 1.65
C HIS A 87 12.26 -8.19 1.45
N TRP A 88 12.57 -9.45 1.15
CA TRP A 88 11.62 -10.53 0.94
C TRP A 88 11.74 -11.61 2.04
N PRO A 89 10.87 -11.59 3.07
CA PRO A 89 10.93 -12.56 4.16
C PRO A 89 10.62 -13.97 3.69
N ARG A 90 11.22 -14.96 4.35
CA ARG A 90 11.08 -16.38 4.00
C ARG A 90 9.71 -16.98 4.33
N ALA A 91 8.95 -16.35 5.24
CA ALA A 91 7.65 -16.83 5.68
C ALA A 91 6.72 -15.67 6.10
N GLY A 92 5.41 -15.94 6.11
CA GLY A 92 4.41 -15.09 6.75
C GLY A 92 3.93 -13.88 5.94
N LEU A 93 4.30 -13.76 4.66
CA LEU A 93 3.78 -12.71 3.78
C LEU A 93 2.54 -13.18 3.03
N ARG A 94 1.52 -12.33 3.01
CA ARG A 94 0.36 -12.52 2.14
C ARG A 94 0.73 -12.19 0.69
N ILE A 95 -0.03 -12.74 -0.26
CA ILE A 95 0.19 -12.52 -1.69
C ILE A 95 0.13 -11.02 -2.06
N GLU A 96 -0.71 -10.24 -1.40
CA GLU A 96 -0.81 -8.79 -1.62
C GLU A 96 0.48 -8.06 -1.26
N ASP A 97 1.14 -8.46 -0.17
CA ASP A 97 2.40 -7.85 0.28
C ASP A 97 3.56 -8.24 -0.64
N LYS A 98 3.58 -9.50 -1.09
CA LYS A 98 4.51 -9.99 -2.11
C LYS A 98 4.37 -9.18 -3.40
N ARG A 99 3.13 -8.94 -3.85
CA ARG A 99 2.85 -8.10 -5.02
C ARG A 99 3.32 -6.66 -4.82
N ARG A 100 3.03 -6.02 -3.69
CA ARG A 100 3.51 -4.65 -3.40
C ARG A 100 5.02 -4.56 -3.44
N LYS A 101 5.72 -5.47 -2.76
CA LYS A 101 7.19 -5.54 -2.75
C LYS A 101 7.74 -5.76 -4.16
N PHE A 102 7.24 -6.75 -4.90
CA PHE A 102 7.73 -7.00 -6.26
C PHE A 102 7.40 -5.85 -7.22
N GLY A 103 6.21 -5.25 -7.09
CA GLY A 103 5.80 -4.06 -7.84
C GLY A 103 6.73 -2.87 -7.61
N ARG A 104 7.13 -2.62 -6.35
CA ARG A 104 8.15 -1.61 -6.02
C ARG A 104 9.51 -1.95 -6.62
N PHE A 105 9.92 -3.21 -6.57
CA PHE A 105 11.18 -3.68 -7.15
C PHE A 105 11.27 -3.42 -8.67
N ILE A 106 10.17 -3.62 -9.41
CA ILE A 106 10.09 -3.33 -10.85
C ILE A 106 9.69 -1.89 -11.19
N GLY A 107 9.57 -1.00 -10.20
CA GLY A 107 9.28 0.43 -10.41
C GLY A 107 7.82 0.79 -10.73
N MET A 108 6.85 -0.07 -10.41
CA MET A 108 5.42 0.26 -10.55
C MET A 108 4.98 1.27 -9.48
N ARG A 109 4.28 2.33 -9.91
CA ARG A 109 3.69 3.35 -9.02
C ARG A 109 2.50 2.80 -8.23
N GLY A 110 2.27 3.31 -7.01
CA GLY A 110 1.12 2.92 -6.18
C GLY A 110 1.30 1.56 -5.50
N MET A 111 2.53 1.04 -5.50
CA MET A 111 2.89 -0.26 -4.93
C MET A 111 3.61 -0.12 -3.58
N GLU A 112 3.46 1.05 -2.94
CA GLU A 112 4.02 1.30 -1.63
C GLU A 112 3.36 0.35 -0.62
N SER A 113 4.18 -0.49 0.02
CA SER A 113 3.77 -1.18 1.24
C SER A 113 3.55 -0.10 2.30
N PRO A 114 2.47 -0.13 3.10
CA PRO A 114 2.40 0.71 4.28
C PRO A 114 3.55 0.31 5.20
N SER A 115 4.66 1.04 5.13
CA SER A 115 5.68 0.98 6.16
C SER A 115 4.97 1.42 7.44
N SER A 116 5.15 0.67 8.53
CA SER A 116 4.67 1.05 9.86
C SER A 116 5.21 2.42 10.32
N SER A 117 6.15 3.01 9.57
CA SER A 117 6.56 4.40 9.62
C SER A 117 6.29 5.10 8.28
N SER A 118 5.17 5.81 8.18
CA SER A 118 5.00 7.05 7.39
C SER A 118 3.52 7.42 7.36
N VAL A 119 3.02 7.87 8.52
CA VAL A 119 1.96 8.86 8.51
C VAL A 119 2.63 10.19 8.14
N SER A 120 2.03 10.92 7.19
CA SER A 120 2.31 12.30 6.76
C SER A 120 3.45 12.54 5.75
N SER A 121 3.07 12.90 4.53
CA SER A 121 3.38 14.23 3.96
C SER A 121 2.72 14.40 2.58
N SER A 122 1.42 14.63 2.59
CA SER A 122 0.74 15.41 1.54
C SER A 122 0.38 16.76 2.17
N THR A 123 1.10 17.85 1.89
CA THR A 123 0.59 19.24 2.00
C THR A 123 1.49 20.18 1.20
N MET A 124 0.83 21.04 0.43
CA MET A 124 1.35 22.09 -0.44
C MET A 124 2.26 23.11 0.28
N GLY A 125 3.05 23.81 -0.52
CA GLY A 125 3.92 24.89 -0.04
C GLY A 125 3.19 26.11 0.51
N SER A 126 3.92 26.85 1.36
CA SER A 126 3.80 28.31 1.50
C SER A 126 4.96 28.88 2.33
N ARG A 127 5.74 29.75 1.68
CA ARG A 127 6.17 31.08 2.13
C ARG A 127 6.87 31.22 3.51
N LYS A 128 8.20 31.28 3.43
CA LYS A 128 9.11 32.29 4.02
C LYS A 128 8.48 33.27 5.04
N ARG A 129 8.82 33.12 6.33
CA ARG A 129 9.08 34.25 7.24
C ARG A 129 10.22 33.90 8.19
N LYS A 130 11.28 34.72 8.13
CA LYS A 130 12.35 34.84 9.13
C LYS A 130 11.74 35.37 10.43
N ALA A 131 12.13 34.80 11.57
CA ALA A 131 12.24 35.50 12.83
C ALA A 131 13.32 34.81 13.67
N SER A 132 14.32 35.61 14.03
CA SER A 132 15.41 35.39 14.95
C SER A 132 14.92 35.04 16.35
N PHE A 133 15.57 34.09 17.04
CA PHE A 133 15.73 34.16 18.50
C PHE A 133 16.89 33.26 18.95
N GLU A 134 17.95 33.95 19.36
CA GLU A 134 18.92 33.72 20.44
C GLU A 134 19.56 32.33 20.67
N GLU A 135 20.88 32.41 20.67
CA GLU A 135 21.90 31.43 21.06
C GLU A 135 21.92 31.32 22.59
N ASP A 136 21.96 30.10 23.11
CA ASP A 136 22.61 29.80 24.38
C ASP A 136 23.46 28.53 24.17
N GLU A 137 24.77 28.72 24.29
CA GLU A 137 25.77 27.66 24.33
C GLU A 137 25.77 27.01 25.73
N GLU A 138 25.79 25.69 25.79
CA GLU A 138 26.49 25.00 26.88
C GLU A 138 27.11 23.68 26.37
N GLU A 139 28.28 23.42 26.92
CA GLU A 139 29.38 22.61 26.42
C GLU A 139 29.34 21.17 26.96
N GLY A 140 29.79 20.20 26.15
CA GLY A 140 30.54 19.03 26.62
C GLY A 140 29.77 17.74 26.96
N GLY A 141 30.28 16.60 26.45
CA GLY A 141 30.12 15.30 27.12
C GLY A 141 29.67 14.10 26.27
N GLU A 142 30.66 13.42 25.68
CA GLU A 142 30.81 11.95 25.64
C GLU A 142 29.68 11.03 25.11
N GLY A 143 30.02 10.29 24.04
CA GLY A 143 29.20 9.20 23.53
C GLY A 143 29.23 7.96 24.41
N ARG A 144 28.07 7.31 24.58
CA ARG A 144 27.97 5.86 24.79
C ARG A 144 26.55 5.32 24.54
N GLU A 145 26.48 4.37 23.60
CA GLU A 145 25.60 3.19 23.56
C GLU A 145 24.09 3.41 23.80
N ARG A 146 23.37 3.76 22.73
CA ARG A 146 21.91 3.60 22.64
C ARG A 146 21.56 2.11 22.53
N ARG A 147 21.44 1.45 23.67
CA ARG A 147 20.79 0.14 23.81
C ARG A 147 19.35 0.27 23.29
N GLU A 148 19.08 -0.27 22.10
CA GLU A 148 17.75 -0.38 21.53
C GLU A 148 16.89 -1.30 22.42
N SER A 149 16.20 -0.69 23.38
CA SER A 149 15.08 -1.32 24.07
C SER A 149 13.94 -1.41 23.06
N TYR A 150 13.75 -2.58 22.47
CA TYR A 150 12.54 -2.91 21.71
C TYR A 150 11.34 -2.70 22.63
N GLY A 151 10.66 -1.58 22.48
CA GLY A 151 9.40 -1.31 23.14
C GLY A 151 8.38 -2.35 22.70
N VAL A 152 8.02 -3.24 23.62
CA VAL A 152 6.86 -4.14 23.47
C VAL A 152 5.65 -3.26 23.18
N LEU A 153 5.15 -3.32 21.95
CA LEU A 153 3.93 -2.66 21.55
C LEU A 153 2.79 -3.29 22.37
N ARG A 154 2.39 -2.63 23.46
CA ARG A 154 1.30 -3.07 24.33
C ARG A 154 0.03 -3.11 23.47
N GLN A 155 -0.39 -4.31 23.08
CA GLN A 155 -1.63 -4.50 22.33
C GLN A 155 -2.78 -3.96 23.20
N ARG A 156 -3.51 -2.97 22.70
CA ARG A 156 -4.76 -2.52 23.36
C ARG A 156 -5.65 -3.74 23.45
N THR A 157 -6.13 -4.03 24.66
CA THR A 157 -7.10 -5.11 24.85
C THR A 157 -8.43 -4.71 24.19
N GLU A 158 -9.20 -5.71 23.79
CA GLU A 158 -10.50 -5.53 23.15
C GLU A 158 -11.44 -4.63 23.98
N GLU A 159 -11.37 -4.73 25.31
CA GLU A 159 -12.11 -3.88 26.25
C GLU A 159 -11.75 -2.39 26.13
N GLN A 160 -10.48 -2.05 25.89
CA GLN A 160 -10.06 -0.65 25.72
C GLN A 160 -10.53 -0.06 24.39
N ILE A 161 -10.69 -0.90 23.37
CA ILE A 161 -11.23 -0.50 22.06
C ILE A 161 -12.74 -0.26 22.20
N GLU A 162 -13.42 -1.13 22.93
CA GLU A 162 -14.86 -1.03 23.15
C GLU A 162 -15.24 0.17 24.05
N GLU A 163 -14.45 0.46 25.08
CA GLU A 163 -14.66 1.63 25.95
C GLU A 163 -14.54 2.96 25.18
N ASP A 164 -13.53 3.09 24.31
CA ASP A 164 -13.37 4.25 23.43
C ASP A 164 -14.56 4.39 22.47
N ALA A 165 -15.04 3.27 21.91
CA ALA A 165 -16.21 3.26 21.04
C ALA A 165 -17.51 3.65 21.77
N ARG A 166 -17.65 3.28 23.05
CA ARG A 166 -18.80 3.67 23.89
C ARG A 166 -18.78 5.16 24.22
N ARG A 167 -17.61 5.70 24.56
CA ARG A 167 -17.40 7.14 24.81
C ARG A 167 -17.69 7.98 23.56
N ALA A 168 -17.28 7.50 22.39
CA ALA A 168 -17.53 8.19 21.11
C ALA A 168 -19.02 8.21 20.72
N ARG A 169 -19.81 7.21 21.13
CA ARG A 169 -21.27 7.22 20.91
C ARG A 169 -21.96 8.19 21.85
N GLY A 170 -21.62 8.17 23.14
CA GLY A 170 -22.18 9.11 24.12
C GLY A 170 -21.91 10.58 23.77
N ALA A 171 -20.69 10.89 23.30
CA ALA A 171 -20.33 12.24 22.90
C ALA A 171 -21.14 12.75 21.69
N ARG A 172 -21.53 11.87 20.76
CA ARG A 172 -22.39 12.22 19.62
C ARG A 172 -23.82 12.50 20.08
N ASP A 173 -24.34 11.70 21.01
CA ASP A 173 -25.69 11.88 21.53
C ASP A 173 -25.80 13.16 22.38
N ASP A 174 -24.77 13.51 23.16
CA ASP A 174 -24.70 14.78 23.90
C ASP A 174 -24.61 15.98 22.95
N GLU A 175 -23.87 15.87 21.85
CA GLU A 175 -23.78 16.93 20.85
C GLU A 175 -25.10 17.12 20.09
N VAL A 176 -25.78 16.01 19.76
CA VAL A 176 -27.12 16.05 19.15
C VAL A 176 -28.12 16.64 20.14
N ASN A 177 -28.09 16.26 21.41
CA ASN A 177 -29.03 16.78 22.41
C ASN A 177 -28.83 18.29 22.66
N ARG A 178 -27.56 18.73 22.71
CA ARG A 178 -27.20 20.16 22.80
C ARG A 178 -27.67 20.95 21.58
N LYS A 179 -27.63 20.35 20.39
CA LYS A 179 -28.02 21.01 19.13
C LYS A 179 -29.53 21.01 18.89
N MET A 180 -30.23 20.01 19.42
CA MET A 180 -31.69 19.88 19.33
C MET A 180 -32.44 20.57 20.47
N GLY A 181 -31.72 21.09 21.47
CA GLY A 181 -32.29 21.96 22.52
C GLY A 181 -33.26 21.26 23.47
N TRP A 182 -33.11 19.95 23.69
CA TRP A 182 -33.88 19.23 24.70
C TRP A 182 -33.08 19.14 26.01
N TYR A 183 -33.17 20.22 26.79
CA TYR A 183 -33.06 20.23 28.24
C TYR A 183 -34.16 21.12 28.79
#